data_AF-A0A9X5F629-F1
#
_entry.id   AF-A0A9X5F629-F1
#
_cell.length_a   1.000
_cell.length_b   1.000
_cell.length_c   1.000
_cell.angle_alpha   90.00
_cell.angle_beta   90.00
_cell.angle_gamma   90.00
#
_symmetry.space_group_name_H-M   'P 1'
#
loop_
_entity.id
_entity.type
_entity.pdbx_description
1 polymer ?
#
loop_
_entity_poly.entity_id
_entity_poly.type
_entity_poly.pdbx_seq_one_letter_code
_entity_poly.pdbx_strand_id
1 'polypeptide(L)'
;MEDYLGCYGDLREEYLKRIQESINKAQQEYPRLLAVRVDFRLPMCKEKLEKARADASVITRCMKSLKERIRADLKRKKKAGKRTYPCRLRYVWVREFGRDGKKHYHALLLLNKDTYFHPGDYNKESGTLASMIAGAWVSALGLSYPADRGLVHFPTNGYYHLNSKGQREFITQMNTKMDALKFRTAYMAKVATKSNEDGERNFGCSQN
;
A
#
# COMPACT_ATOMS: atom_id res chain seq x y z
N MET A 1 1.87 21.16 9.85
CA MET A 1 2.53 20.13 10.70
C MET A 1 1.86 20.13 12.08
N GLU A 2 1.52 21.30 12.62
CA GLU A 2 0.69 21.48 13.83
C GLU A 2 -0.65 20.73 13.80
N ASP A 3 -1.33 20.69 12.66
CA ASP A 3 -2.65 20.04 12.52
C ASP A 3 -2.64 18.49 12.69
N TYR A 4 -1.46 17.86 12.64
CA TYR A 4 -1.32 16.40 12.79
C TYR A 4 -0.92 15.97 14.21
N LEU A 5 -0.25 16.84 14.98
CA LEU A 5 0.23 16.52 16.34
C LEU A 5 -0.94 16.22 17.28
N GLY A 6 -2.05 16.97 17.17
CA GLY A 6 -3.24 16.76 17.99
C GLY A 6 -3.95 15.42 17.75
N CYS A 7 -3.72 14.76 16.61
CA CYS A 7 -4.39 13.50 16.25
C CYS A 7 -3.50 12.25 16.40
N TYR A 8 -2.19 12.36 16.16
CA TYR A 8 -1.30 11.21 16.05
C TYR A 8 -0.11 11.21 17.02
N GLY A 9 0.05 12.28 17.80
CA GLY A 9 1.23 12.52 18.63
C GLY A 9 2.47 12.82 17.80
N ASP A 10 3.65 12.47 18.32
CA ASP A 10 4.93 12.72 17.65
C ASP A 10 5.02 12.00 16.30
N LEU A 11 5.54 12.72 15.30
CA LEU A 11 5.72 12.22 13.94
C LEU A 11 7.21 12.20 13.59
N ARG A 12 7.67 11.15 12.92
CA ARG A 12 9.01 11.12 12.32
C ARG A 12 9.00 11.93 11.02
N GLU A 13 9.64 13.09 11.05
CA GLU A 13 9.74 13.98 9.88
C GLU A 13 10.35 13.31 8.65
N GLU A 14 11.37 12.45 8.84
CA GLU A 14 11.97 11.68 7.75
C GLU A 14 10.93 10.81 7.02
N TYR A 15 10.01 10.19 7.77
CA TYR A 15 8.98 9.32 7.19
C TYR A 15 7.99 10.15 6.39
N LEU A 16 7.55 11.30 6.93
CA LEU A 16 6.68 12.24 6.22
C LEU A 16 7.33 12.71 4.91
N LYS A 17 8.59 13.12 4.95
CA LYS A 17 9.35 13.56 3.78
C LYS A 17 9.41 12.46 2.72
N ARG A 18 9.79 11.24 3.09
CA ARG A 18 9.91 10.11 2.16
C ARG A 18 8.57 9.64 1.61
N ILE A 19 7.48 9.75 2.39
CA ILE A 19 6.12 9.53 1.91
C ILE A 19 5.77 10.56 0.83
N GLN A 20 5.97 11.85 1.12
CA GLN A 20 5.67 12.93 0.18
C GLN A 20 6.49 12.82 -1.10
N GLU A 21 7.78 12.52 -1.01
CA GLU A 21 8.63 12.27 -2.17
C GLU A 21 8.13 11.10 -3.02
N SER A 22 7.67 10.02 -2.38
CA SER A 22 7.13 8.85 -3.09
C SER A 22 5.84 9.18 -3.85
N ILE A 23 4.96 9.99 -3.24
CA ILE A 23 3.73 10.49 -3.88
C ILE A 23 4.08 11.42 -5.05
N ASN A 24 4.98 12.38 -4.85
CA ASN A 24 5.41 13.33 -5.87
C ASN A 24 6.01 12.62 -7.10
N LYS A 25 6.92 11.66 -6.87
CA LYS A 25 7.49 10.82 -7.95
C LYS A 25 6.41 10.07 -8.72
N ALA A 26 5.39 9.56 -8.01
CA ALA A 26 4.28 8.87 -8.65
C ALA A 26 3.38 9.80 -9.47
N GLN A 27 3.15 11.04 -9.03
CA GLN A 27 2.38 12.04 -9.78
C GLN A 27 3.11 12.59 -11.01
N GLN A 28 4.45 12.65 -10.95
CA GLN A 28 5.28 12.99 -12.11
C GLN A 28 5.22 11.90 -13.18
N GLU A 29 5.17 10.63 -12.75
CA GLU A 29 5.08 9.48 -13.66
C GLU A 29 3.67 9.25 -14.22
N TYR A 30 2.64 9.47 -13.39
CA TYR A 30 1.24 9.26 -13.75
C TYR A 30 0.43 10.53 -13.52
N PRO A 31 0.00 11.22 -14.61
CA PRO A 31 -0.88 12.36 -14.49
C PRO A 31 -2.16 12.04 -13.72
N ARG A 32 -2.65 10.81 -13.87
CA ARG A 32 -3.80 10.25 -13.16
C ARG A 32 -3.32 9.13 -12.26
N LEU A 33 -3.20 9.42 -10.96
CA LEU A 33 -2.64 8.50 -9.96
C LEU A 33 -3.76 7.86 -9.14
N LEU A 34 -3.68 6.54 -8.96
CA LEU A 34 -4.43 5.80 -7.95
C LEU A 34 -3.51 5.55 -6.75
N ALA A 35 -3.92 6.02 -5.58
CA ALA A 35 -3.28 5.69 -4.30
C ALA A 35 -4.17 4.74 -3.51
N VAL A 36 -3.64 3.65 -2.97
CA VAL A 36 -4.39 2.63 -2.21
C VAL A 36 -3.68 2.36 -0.89
N ARG A 37 -4.36 2.55 0.24
CA ARG A 37 -3.88 2.17 1.57
C ARG A 37 -4.34 0.75 1.89
N VAL A 38 -3.41 -0.04 2.40
CA VAL A 38 -3.62 -1.45 2.74
C VAL A 38 -2.91 -1.79 4.03
N ASP A 39 -3.52 -2.68 4.82
CA ASP A 39 -2.93 -3.23 6.03
C ASP A 39 -2.67 -4.71 5.84
N PHE A 40 -1.42 -5.11 6.06
CA PHE A 40 -0.97 -6.49 5.99
C PHE A 40 -0.75 -7.03 7.40
N ARG A 41 -1.44 -8.10 7.74
CA ARG A 41 -1.41 -8.74 9.07
C ARG A 41 -0.74 -10.10 8.99
N LEU A 42 -0.10 -10.50 10.08
CA LEU A 42 0.40 -11.85 10.26
C LEU A 42 -0.72 -12.78 10.76
N PRO A 43 -0.59 -14.10 10.57
CA PRO A 43 -1.52 -15.08 11.13
C PRO A 43 -1.75 -14.92 12.63
N MET A 44 -3.00 -15.01 13.07
CA MET A 44 -3.35 -14.93 14.49
C MET A 44 -3.04 -16.22 15.25
N CYS A 45 -3.29 -17.37 14.62
CA CYS A 45 -3.00 -18.69 15.17
C CYS A 45 -1.47 -18.92 15.25
N LYS A 46 -0.97 -19.30 16.43
CA LYS A 46 0.45 -19.52 16.70
C LYS A 46 1.06 -20.57 15.76
N GLU A 47 0.39 -21.72 15.59
CA GLU A 47 0.86 -22.79 14.72
C GLU A 47 1.02 -22.32 13.26
N LYS A 48 0.06 -21.55 12.76
CA LYS A 48 0.13 -20.98 11.41
C LYS A 48 1.22 -19.92 11.29
N LEU A 49 1.41 -19.10 12.33
CA LEU A 49 2.46 -18.07 12.36
C LEU A 49 3.86 -18.69 12.34
N GLU A 50 4.10 -19.76 13.10
CA GLU A 50 5.37 -20.47 13.15
C GLU A 50 5.74 -21.11 11.80
N LYS A 51 4.74 -21.59 11.06
CA LYS A 51 4.92 -22.13 9.69
C LYS A 51 5.01 -21.04 8.62
N ALA A 52 4.57 -19.81 8.93
CA ALA A 52 4.57 -18.71 7.97
C ALA A 52 5.96 -18.09 7.83
N ARG A 53 6.30 -17.68 6.61
CA ARG A 53 7.52 -16.93 6.29
C ARG A 53 7.36 -15.47 6.72
N ALA A 54 7.39 -15.22 8.03
CA ALA A 54 7.17 -13.91 8.67
C ALA A 54 8.47 -13.16 9.04
N ASP A 55 9.61 -13.56 8.48
CA ASP A 55 10.91 -12.89 8.66
C ASP A 55 10.91 -11.44 8.13
N ALA A 56 11.95 -10.69 8.46
CA ALA A 56 12.16 -9.29 8.09
C ALA A 56 11.96 -8.98 6.59
N SER A 57 12.15 -9.96 5.69
CA SER A 57 12.01 -9.76 4.26
C SER A 57 10.60 -10.01 3.70
N VAL A 58 9.62 -10.39 4.55
CA VAL A 58 8.24 -10.69 4.12
C VAL A 58 7.60 -9.56 3.32
N ILE A 59 7.75 -8.32 3.77
CA ILE A 59 7.19 -7.16 3.07
C ILE A 59 7.87 -6.92 1.73
N THR A 60 9.19 -7.15 1.64
CA THR A 60 9.94 -7.08 0.38
C THR A 60 9.47 -8.14 -0.61
N ARG A 61 9.28 -9.37 -0.14
CA ARG A 61 8.72 -10.47 -0.96
C ARG A 61 7.32 -10.14 -1.44
N CYS A 62 6.46 -9.58 -0.59
CA CYS A 62 5.12 -9.14 -0.97
C CYS A 62 5.17 -8.09 -2.09
N MET A 63 5.99 -7.05 -1.94
CA MET A 63 6.11 -6.01 -2.96
C MET A 63 6.68 -6.54 -4.29
N LYS A 64 7.62 -7.50 -4.24
CA LYS A 64 8.12 -8.19 -5.43
C LYS A 64 7.02 -9.01 -6.10
N SER A 65 6.29 -9.82 -5.34
CA SER A 65 5.17 -10.64 -5.83
C SER A 65 4.07 -9.76 -6.46
N LEU A 66 3.72 -8.64 -5.83
CA LEU A 66 2.73 -7.71 -6.37
C LEU A 66 3.17 -7.06 -7.69
N LYS A 67 4.44 -6.67 -7.81
CA LYS A 67 5.01 -6.18 -9.08
C LYS A 67 4.87 -7.21 -10.19
N GLU A 68 5.22 -8.48 -9.93
CA GLU A 68 5.09 -9.53 -10.95
C GLU A 68 3.63 -9.82 -11.31
N ARG A 69 2.71 -9.82 -10.33
CA ARG A 69 1.27 -10.00 -10.58
C ARG A 69 0.71 -8.89 -11.47
N ILE A 70 1.08 -7.63 -11.24
CA ILE A 70 0.69 -6.50 -12.09
C ILE A 70 1.25 -6.69 -13.51
N ARG A 71 2.53 -7.05 -13.67
CA ARG A 71 3.12 -7.31 -15.00
C ARG A 71 2.42 -8.44 -15.74
N ALA A 72 2.11 -9.53 -15.06
CA ALA A 72 1.40 -10.66 -15.62
C ALA A 72 -0.04 -10.29 -16.04
N ASP A 73 -0.75 -9.51 -15.22
CA ASP A 73 -2.09 -9.01 -15.53
C ASP A 73 -2.09 -8.11 -16.78
N LEU A 74 -1.13 -7.18 -16.87
CA LEU A 74 -0.95 -6.33 -18.04
C LEU A 74 -0.66 -7.15 -19.31
N LYS A 75 0.25 -8.14 -19.24
CA LYS A 75 0.56 -9.03 -20.36
C LYS A 75 -0.67 -9.82 -20.81
N ARG A 76 -1.45 -10.35 -19.87
CA ARG A 76 -2.70 -11.08 -20.14
C ARG A 76 -3.73 -10.18 -20.80
N LYS A 77 -3.95 -8.97 -20.29
CA LYS A 77 -4.89 -7.98 -20.87
C LYS A 77 -4.49 -7.62 -22.30
N LYS A 78 -3.19 -7.36 -22.55
CA LYS A 78 -2.67 -7.09 -23.89
C LYS A 78 -2.90 -8.26 -24.85
N LYS A 79 -2.64 -9.51 -24.41
CA LYS A 79 -2.91 -10.73 -25.20
C LYS A 79 -4.40 -10.88 -25.55
N ALA A 80 -5.29 -10.43 -24.66
CA ALA A 80 -6.74 -10.44 -24.87
C ALA A 80 -7.26 -9.25 -25.70
N GLY A 81 -6.38 -8.48 -26.36
CA GLY A 81 -6.78 -7.31 -27.16
C GLY A 81 -7.29 -6.12 -26.35
N LYS A 82 -7.18 -6.15 -25.01
CA LYS A 82 -7.62 -5.04 -24.16
C LYS A 82 -6.56 -3.94 -24.17
N ARG A 83 -7.03 -2.69 -24.24
CA ARG A 83 -6.16 -1.52 -24.07
C ARG A 83 -5.51 -1.56 -22.68
N THR A 84 -4.20 -1.40 -22.63
CA THR A 84 -3.40 -1.37 -21.40
C THR A 84 -2.52 -0.14 -21.37
N TYR A 85 -2.28 0.40 -20.18
CA TYR A 85 -1.32 1.47 -19.95
C TYR A 85 -0.14 0.94 -19.11
N PRO A 86 1.07 1.50 -19.23
CA PRO A 86 2.17 1.16 -18.35
C PRO A 86 1.82 1.46 -16.88
N CYS A 87 2.12 0.52 -15.99
CA CYS A 87 1.89 0.68 -14.55
C CYS A 87 3.02 0.04 -13.76
N ARG A 88 4.01 0.85 -13.39
CA ARG A 88 5.03 0.54 -12.39
C ARG A 88 4.48 0.86 -11.00
N LEU A 89 4.47 -0.15 -10.14
CA LEU A 89 4.09 0.02 -8.74
C LEU A 89 5.17 0.81 -7.98
N ARG A 90 4.79 1.98 -7.47
CA ARG A 90 5.49 2.67 -6.39
C ARG A 90 4.79 2.38 -5.07
N TYR A 91 5.53 2.41 -3.96
CA TYR A 91 4.94 2.13 -2.66
C TYR A 91 5.73 2.75 -1.51
N VAL A 92 5.03 2.91 -0.39
CA VAL A 92 5.60 3.11 0.94
C VAL A 92 5.03 2.06 1.86
N TRP A 93 5.81 1.57 2.82
CA TRP A 93 5.31 0.75 3.90
C TRP A 93 5.94 1.17 5.22
N VAL A 94 5.18 0.99 6.30
CA VAL A 94 5.69 1.05 7.68
C VAL A 94 5.30 -0.20 8.42
N ARG A 95 6.10 -0.55 9.42
CA ARG A 95 5.86 -1.66 10.33
C ARG A 95 5.49 -1.10 11.70
N GLU A 96 4.42 -1.64 12.27
CA GLU A 96 3.91 -1.29 13.60
C GLU A 96 3.63 -2.56 14.39
N PHE A 97 3.57 -2.44 15.72
CA PHE A 97 3.23 -3.51 16.63
C PHE A 97 1.86 -3.24 17.23
N GLY A 98 0.98 -4.24 17.15
CA GLY A 98 -0.32 -4.20 17.80
C GLY A 98 -0.18 -4.31 19.33
N ARG A 99 -1.29 -4.10 20.03
CA ARG A 99 -1.35 -4.30 21.50
C ARG A 99 -1.02 -5.74 21.91
N ASP A 100 -1.21 -6.68 21.01
CA ASP A 100 -0.88 -8.10 21.16
C ASP A 100 0.60 -8.42 20.89
N GLY A 101 1.45 -7.39 20.69
CA GLY A 101 2.87 -7.54 20.39
C GLY A 101 3.16 -8.04 18.97
N LYS A 102 2.14 -8.17 18.11
CA LYS A 102 2.34 -8.68 16.75
C LYS A 102 2.63 -7.56 15.78
N LYS A 103 3.69 -7.76 14.98
CA LYS A 103 4.00 -6.84 13.88
C LYS A 103 2.96 -6.95 12.76
N HIS A 104 2.60 -5.81 12.20
CA HIS A 104 1.79 -5.66 11.01
C HIS A 104 2.33 -4.51 10.18
N TYR A 105 1.94 -4.45 8.91
CA TYR A 105 2.46 -3.46 7.98
C TYR A 105 1.32 -2.60 7.42
N HIS A 106 1.49 -1.28 7.47
CA HIS A 106 0.67 -0.36 6.70
C HIS A 106 1.40 -0.03 5.40
N ALA A 107 0.74 -0.14 4.27
CA ALA A 107 1.30 0.17 2.97
C ALA A 107 0.43 1.19 2.23
N LEU A 108 1.11 2.10 1.53
CA LEU A 108 0.54 2.95 0.50
C LEU A 108 1.05 2.46 -0.85
N LEU A 109 0.15 2.03 -1.72
CA LEU A 109 0.44 1.60 -3.08
C LEU A 109 0.05 2.71 -4.06
N LEU A 110 0.93 3.02 -5.00
CA LEU A 110 0.79 4.11 -5.95
C LEU A 110 0.87 3.53 -7.37
N LEU A 111 -0.24 3.60 -8.09
CA LEU A 111 -0.45 2.95 -9.39
C LEU A 111 -1.03 3.92 -10.43
N ASN A 112 -0.84 3.60 -11.70
CA ASN A 112 -1.49 4.33 -12.79
C ASN A 112 -3.01 4.10 -12.76
N LYS A 113 -3.79 5.18 -12.57
CA LYS A 113 -5.26 5.13 -12.54
C LYS A 113 -5.85 4.63 -13.87
N ASP A 114 -5.21 4.92 -14.99
CA ASP A 114 -5.68 4.50 -16.30
C ASP A 114 -5.48 2.98 -16.52
N THR A 115 -4.64 2.35 -15.70
CA THR A 115 -4.52 0.88 -15.65
C THR A 115 -5.49 0.26 -14.65
N TYR A 116 -5.57 0.83 -13.45
CA TYR A 116 -6.45 0.39 -12.37
C TYR A 116 -7.24 1.57 -11.86
N PHE A 117 -8.54 1.61 -12.16
CA PHE A 117 -9.39 2.71 -11.70
C PHE A 117 -9.66 2.64 -10.20
N HIS A 118 -9.84 1.44 -9.63
CA HIS A 118 -9.99 1.22 -8.19
C HIS A 118 -9.51 -0.19 -7.82
N PRO A 119 -9.33 -0.52 -6.53
CA PRO A 119 -8.94 -1.87 -6.10
C PRO A 119 -9.83 -3.01 -6.64
N GLY A 120 -11.12 -2.75 -6.80
CA GLY A 120 -12.09 -3.73 -7.23
C GLY A 120 -12.84 -4.34 -6.05
N ASP A 121 -13.60 -5.39 -6.33
CA ASP A 121 -14.30 -6.14 -5.31
C ASP A 121 -13.29 -6.90 -4.42
N TYR A 122 -13.38 -6.66 -3.10
CA TYR A 122 -12.53 -7.28 -2.08
C TYR A 122 -12.90 -8.74 -1.81
N ASN A 123 -14.11 -9.17 -2.19
CA ASN A 123 -14.58 -10.54 -2.05
C ASN A 123 -14.24 -11.42 -3.25
N LYS A 124 -13.76 -10.84 -4.36
CA LYS A 124 -13.30 -11.61 -5.51
C LYS A 124 -11.94 -12.24 -5.25
N GLU A 125 -11.83 -13.53 -5.58
CA GLU A 125 -10.59 -14.29 -5.46
C GLU A 125 -9.63 -14.06 -6.63
N SER A 126 -10.11 -13.50 -7.74
CA SER A 126 -9.25 -13.22 -8.88
C SER A 126 -9.78 -12.07 -9.74
N GLY A 127 -8.91 -11.55 -10.61
CA GLY A 127 -9.29 -10.56 -11.63
C GLY A 127 -9.39 -9.11 -11.14
N THR A 128 -9.20 -8.86 -9.84
CA THR A 128 -9.19 -7.50 -9.25
C THR A 128 -7.80 -7.11 -8.75
N LEU A 129 -7.51 -5.81 -8.65
CA LEU A 129 -6.28 -5.33 -8.02
C LEU A 129 -6.20 -5.79 -6.56
N ALA A 130 -7.33 -5.80 -5.85
CA ALA A 130 -7.44 -6.31 -4.49
C ALA A 130 -7.03 -7.79 -4.38
N SER A 131 -7.52 -8.66 -5.27
CA SER A 131 -7.14 -10.07 -5.29
C SER A 131 -5.64 -10.26 -5.56
N MET A 132 -5.03 -9.40 -6.39
CA MET A 132 -3.58 -9.43 -6.62
C MET A 132 -2.79 -8.98 -5.39
N ILE A 133 -3.25 -7.95 -4.68
CA ILE A 133 -2.63 -7.49 -3.43
C ILE A 133 -2.73 -8.57 -2.35
N ALA A 134 -3.92 -9.14 -2.15
CA ALA A 134 -4.15 -10.21 -1.19
C ALA A 134 -3.32 -11.46 -1.51
N GLY A 135 -3.33 -11.89 -2.77
CA GLY A 135 -2.51 -13.01 -3.22
C GLY A 135 -1.02 -12.75 -3.07
N ALA A 136 -0.55 -11.52 -3.30
CA ALA A 136 0.87 -11.17 -3.09
C ALA A 136 1.28 -11.34 -1.64
N TRP A 137 0.48 -10.84 -0.69
CA TRP A 137 0.74 -10.97 0.74
C TRP A 137 0.72 -12.41 1.22
N VAL A 138 -0.36 -13.14 0.90
CA VAL A 138 -0.53 -14.55 1.29
C VAL A 138 0.61 -15.42 0.74
N SER A 139 0.99 -15.22 -0.54
CA SER A 139 2.13 -15.93 -1.13
C SER A 139 3.48 -15.56 -0.50
N ALA A 140 3.66 -14.31 -0.05
CA ALA A 140 4.89 -13.88 0.60
C ALA A 140 5.10 -14.51 1.98
N LEU A 141 3.99 -14.85 2.66
CA LEU A 141 3.97 -15.63 3.90
C LEU A 141 4.14 -17.14 3.68
N GLY A 142 4.16 -17.62 2.42
CA GLY A 142 4.18 -19.06 2.12
C GLY A 142 2.86 -19.76 2.41
N LEU A 143 1.76 -19.02 2.49
CA LEU A 143 0.42 -19.55 2.77
C LEU A 143 -0.39 -19.76 1.49
N SER A 144 -1.50 -20.49 1.60
CA SER A 144 -2.38 -20.79 0.47
C SER A 144 -3.44 -19.71 0.28
N TYR A 145 -3.55 -19.21 -0.95
CA TYR A 145 -4.60 -18.28 -1.37
C TYR A 145 -5.72 -19.06 -2.06
N PRO A 146 -7.01 -18.81 -1.77
CA PRO A 146 -7.60 -17.63 -1.11
C PRO A 146 -7.87 -17.76 0.40
N ALA A 147 -7.59 -18.91 1.02
CA ALA A 147 -7.97 -19.21 2.40
C ALA A 147 -7.52 -18.14 3.41
N ASP A 148 -6.32 -17.59 3.23
CA ASP A 148 -5.71 -16.60 4.12
C ASP A 148 -5.88 -15.14 3.65
N ARG A 149 -6.81 -14.85 2.72
CA ARG A 149 -7.01 -13.48 2.18
C ARG A 149 -7.39 -12.45 3.24
N GLY A 150 -8.01 -12.89 4.35
CA GLY A 150 -8.39 -12.04 5.49
C GLY A 150 -7.20 -11.42 6.24
N LEU A 151 -5.97 -11.86 5.93
CA LEU A 151 -4.74 -11.22 6.41
C LEU A 151 -4.45 -9.88 5.73
N VAL A 152 -5.23 -9.50 4.71
CA VAL A 152 -5.17 -8.18 4.07
C VAL A 152 -6.43 -7.40 4.39
N HIS A 153 -6.27 -6.24 5.00
CA HIS A 153 -7.36 -5.34 5.34
C HIS A 153 -7.28 -4.07 4.47
N PHE A 154 -8.35 -3.83 3.73
CA PHE A 154 -8.59 -2.59 3.00
C PHE A 154 -9.50 -1.71 3.86
N PRO A 155 -9.02 -0.59 4.37
CA PRO A 155 -9.84 0.23 5.24
C PRO A 155 -10.87 1.04 4.45
N THR A 156 -11.89 1.52 5.16
CA THR A 156 -12.90 2.45 4.61
C THR A 156 -12.24 3.68 4.00
N ASN A 157 -12.72 4.15 2.85
CA ASN A 157 -12.11 5.23 2.07
C ASN A 157 -10.64 4.98 1.68
N GLY A 158 -10.21 3.72 1.62
CA GLY A 158 -8.81 3.31 1.51
C GLY A 158 -8.15 3.58 0.16
N TYR A 159 -8.76 4.29 -0.78
CA TYR A 159 -8.11 4.68 -2.03
C TYR A 159 -8.49 6.09 -2.48
N TYR A 160 -7.59 6.71 -3.23
CA TYR A 160 -7.68 8.11 -3.66
C TYR A 160 -7.29 8.23 -5.13
N HIS A 161 -7.93 9.16 -5.83
CA HIS A 161 -7.55 9.55 -7.19
C HIS A 161 -6.96 10.96 -7.17
N LEU A 162 -5.74 11.10 -7.66
CA LEU A 162 -5.06 12.38 -7.83
C LEU A 162 -4.88 12.68 -9.32
N ASN A 163 -5.00 13.94 -9.73
CA ASN A 163 -4.87 14.35 -11.13
C ASN A 163 -4.00 15.61 -11.29
N SER A 164 -2.73 15.46 -11.64
CA SER A 164 -1.77 16.57 -11.69
C SER A 164 -2.05 17.64 -12.76
N LYS A 165 -3.05 17.45 -13.63
CA LYS A 165 -3.42 18.37 -14.73
C LYS A 165 -4.85 18.94 -14.64
N GLY A 166 -5.42 19.06 -13.44
CA GLY A 166 -6.81 19.53 -13.27
C GLY A 166 -7.05 20.99 -13.68
N GLN A 167 -8.26 21.30 -14.16
CA GLN A 167 -8.78 22.69 -14.26
C GLN A 167 -9.05 23.26 -12.85
N ARG A 168 -9.17 24.58 -12.68
CA ARG A 168 -9.19 25.28 -11.37
C ARG A 168 -10.13 24.68 -10.30
N GLU A 169 -11.36 24.30 -10.66
CA GLU A 169 -12.30 23.63 -9.74
C GLU A 169 -11.87 22.19 -9.37
N PHE A 170 -11.31 21.46 -10.34
CA PHE A 170 -10.68 20.16 -10.11
C PHE A 170 -9.38 20.27 -9.30
N ILE A 171 -8.65 21.40 -9.37
CA ILE A 171 -7.48 21.65 -8.53
C ILE A 171 -7.90 21.77 -7.07
N THR A 172 -8.97 22.51 -6.76
CA THR A 172 -9.49 22.61 -5.38
C THR A 172 -9.91 21.25 -4.84
N GLN A 173 -10.67 20.44 -5.61
CA GLN A 173 -11.02 19.07 -5.22
C GLN A 173 -9.80 18.12 -5.18
N MET A 174 -8.79 18.35 -6.01
CA MET A 174 -7.54 17.58 -5.93
C MET A 174 -6.78 17.94 -4.66
N ASN A 175 -6.73 19.21 -4.27
CA ASN A 175 -6.10 19.64 -3.03
C ASN A 175 -6.79 18.95 -1.85
N THR A 176 -8.13 18.90 -1.79
CA THR A 176 -8.82 18.17 -0.71
C THR A 176 -8.55 16.65 -0.72
N LYS A 177 -8.46 16.01 -1.89
CA LYS A 177 -8.10 14.58 -2.00
C LYS A 177 -6.64 14.31 -1.64
N MET A 178 -5.75 15.22 -2.02
CA MET A 178 -4.33 15.18 -1.66
C MET A 178 -4.17 15.38 -0.15
N ASP A 179 -4.87 16.34 0.44
CA ASP A 179 -4.81 16.63 1.87
C ASP A 179 -5.40 15.48 2.68
N ALA A 180 -6.51 14.89 2.23
CA ALA A 180 -7.06 13.68 2.83
C ALA A 180 -6.08 12.48 2.75
N LEU A 181 -5.38 12.32 1.63
CA LEU A 181 -4.34 11.30 1.49
C LEU A 181 -3.15 11.59 2.42
N LYS A 182 -2.65 12.83 2.44
CA LYS A 182 -1.55 13.26 3.31
C LYS A 182 -1.90 13.03 4.76
N PHE A 183 -3.06 13.47 5.22
CA PHE A 183 -3.58 13.24 6.57
C PHE A 183 -3.61 11.75 6.91
N ARG A 184 -4.11 10.92 5.99
CA ARG A 184 -4.16 9.48 6.20
C ARG A 184 -2.79 8.82 6.24
N THR A 185 -1.83 9.32 5.47
CA THR A 185 -0.47 8.80 5.44
C THR A 185 0.41 9.38 6.56
N ALA A 186 0.03 10.51 7.15
CA ALA A 186 0.71 11.08 8.32
C ALA A 186 0.65 10.12 9.51
N TYR A 187 -0.46 9.37 9.66
CA TYR A 187 -0.54 8.26 10.61
C TYR A 187 0.63 7.28 10.46
N MET A 188 1.07 6.97 9.24
CA MET A 188 2.19 6.03 9.01
C MET A 188 3.51 6.58 9.57
N ALA A 189 3.64 7.91 9.72
CA ALA A 189 4.82 8.55 10.28
C ALA A 189 4.80 8.68 11.81
N LYS A 190 3.70 8.32 12.49
CA LYS A 190 3.63 8.40 13.96
C LYS A 190 4.76 7.59 14.61
N VAL A 191 5.37 8.13 15.64
CA VAL A 191 6.42 7.46 16.41
C VAL A 191 5.84 6.30 17.22
N ALA A 192 4.62 6.49 17.75
CA ALA A 192 3.91 5.50 18.54
C ALA A 192 3.82 4.14 17.83
N THR A 193 3.84 3.05 18.61
CA THR A 193 3.67 1.65 18.16
C THR A 193 4.75 1.12 17.20
N LYS A 194 5.84 1.86 16.97
CA LYS A 194 7.00 1.39 16.20
C LYS A 194 8.13 0.98 17.15
N SER A 195 8.51 -0.30 17.14
CA SER A 195 9.64 -0.83 17.92
C SER A 195 10.80 -1.25 17.01
N ASN A 196 12.03 -0.92 17.42
CA ASN A 196 13.27 -1.35 16.75
C ASN A 196 14.03 -2.42 17.57
N GLU A 197 13.42 -2.96 18.63
CA GLU A 197 14.08 -3.90 19.57
C GLU A 197 14.54 -5.20 18.91
N ASP A 198 13.88 -5.60 17.81
CA ASP A 198 14.21 -6.78 17.03
C ASP A 198 15.23 -6.53 15.89
N GLY A 199 15.77 -5.31 15.79
CA GLY A 199 16.75 -4.92 14.77
C GLY A 199 16.20 -4.80 13.33
N GLU A 200 14.90 -5.01 13.12
CA GLU A 200 14.27 -4.87 11.81
C GLU A 200 13.87 -3.42 11.50
N ARG A 201 13.83 -3.07 10.21
CA ARG A 201 13.41 -1.73 9.77
C ARG A 201 11.90 -1.53 9.89
N ASN A 202 11.52 -0.35 10.37
CA ASN A 202 10.11 0.07 10.48
C ASN A 202 9.56 0.85 9.29
N PHE A 203 10.39 1.14 8.27
CA PHE A 203 9.98 1.91 7.10
C PHE A 203 10.72 1.44 5.85
N GLY A 204 10.01 1.46 4.72
CA GLY A 204 10.61 1.35 3.41
C GLY A 204 9.75 1.93 2.31
N CYS A 205 10.37 2.35 1.22
CA CYS A 205 9.67 2.83 0.04
C CYS A 205 10.40 2.39 -1.24
N SER A 206 9.72 2.49 -2.38
CA SER A 206 10.33 2.27 -3.69
C SER A 206 11.37 3.36 -4.00
N GLN A 207 12.60 2.98 -4.32
CA GLN A 207 13.71 3.92 -4.51
C GLN A 207 13.75 4.60 -5.90
N ASN A 208 13.18 3.97 -6.93
CA ASN A 208 13.27 4.42 -8.33
C ASN A 208 11.91 4.67 -8.98
#